data_AF-A0A2U1KHR0-F1
#
_entry.id   AF-A0A2U1KHR0-F1
#
_cell.length_a   1.000
_cell.length_b   1.000
_cell.length_c   1.000
_cell.angle_alpha   90.00
_cell.angle_beta   90.00
_cell.angle_gamma   90.00
#
_symmetry.space_group_name_H-M   'P 1'
#
loop_
_entity.id
_entity.type
_entity.pdbx_description
1 polymer ?
#
loop_
_entity_poly.entity_id
_entity_poly.type
_entity_poly.pdbx_seq_one_letter_code
_entity_poly.pdbx_strand_id
1 'polypeptide(L)' 'MIGNPITRPVLRLEARKRIGYVGLLDHLLSHVAKEVAPDATLRFRRSHNVSGTMEYWLKEADLLKIREDAGVNEPF' A
#
# COMPACT_ATOMS: atom_id res chain seq x y z
N MET A 1 0.63 -3.67 -13.20
CA MET A 1 0.59 -3.40 -11.74
C MET A 1 1.58 -2.28 -11.48
N ILE A 2 1.16 -1.15 -10.90
CA ILE A 2 2.10 -0.07 -10.59
C ILE A 2 2.84 -0.40 -9.29
N GLY A 3 4.10 -0.83 -9.43
CA GLY A 3 4.98 -1.14 -8.30
C GLY A 3 4.89 -2.60 -7.85
N ASN A 4 6.06 -3.23 -7.69
CA ASN A 4 6.15 -4.55 -7.09
C ASN A 4 5.89 -4.45 -5.58
N PRO A 5 5.17 -5.41 -4.98
CA PRO A 5 5.03 -5.47 -3.53
C PRO A 5 6.40 -5.42 -2.83
N ILE A 6 6.51 -4.55 -1.83
CA ILE A 6 7.71 -4.42 -1.01
C ILE A 6 7.36 -4.90 0.39
N THR A 7 8.15 -5.83 0.92
CA THR A 7 7.96 -6.33 2.28
C THR A 7 8.26 -5.25 3.31
N ARG A 8 7.52 -5.29 4.43
CA ARG A 8 7.71 -4.35 5.55
C ARG A 8 9.16 -4.24 6.04
N PRO A 9 9.96 -5.32 6.16
CA PRO A 9 11.36 -5.22 6.54
C PRO A 9 12.20 -4.40 5.55
N VAL A 10 12.02 -4.61 4.25
CA VAL A 10 12.75 -3.89 3.20
C VAL A 10 12.35 -2.42 3.20
N LEU A 11 11.05 -2.12 3.29
CA LEU A 11 10.56 -0.74 3.34
C LEU A 11 11.09 0.02 4.57
N ARG A 12 11.13 -0.64 5.73
CA ARG A 12 11.70 -0.05 6.96
C ARG A 12 13.20 0.21 6.83
N LEU A 13 13.95 -0.69 6.18
CA LEU A 13 15.38 -0.51 5.95
C LEU A 13 15.64 0.74 5.10
N GLU A 14 14.92 0.91 3.99
CA GLU A 14 15.06 2.08 3.13
C GLU A 14 14.60 3.37 3.81
N ALA A 15 13.47 3.32 4.53
CA ALA A 15 12.98 4.48 5.27
C ALA A 15 13.94 4.91 6.38
N ARG A 16 14.60 3.98 7.08
CA ARG A 16 15.58 4.32 8.12
C ARG A 16 16.72 5.17 7.55
N LYS A 17 17.14 4.94 6.30
CA LYS A 17 18.18 5.75 5.63
C LYS A 17 17.75 7.20 5.40
N ARG A 18 16.44 7.48 5.36
CA ARG A 18 15.88 8.80 4.99
C ARG A 18 15.30 9.56 6.19
N ILE A 19 14.55 8.88 7.05
CA ILE A 19 13.77 9.51 8.13
C ILE A 19 14.16 9.00 9.53
N GLY A 20 15.03 7.99 9.65
CA GLY A 20 15.57 7.48 10.93
C GLY A 20 14.58 6.70 11.79
N TYR A 21 13.36 7.22 12.02
CA TYR A 21 12.36 6.62 12.90
C TYR A 21 11.31 5.80 12.13
N VAL A 22 11.39 4.49 12.27
CA VAL A 22 10.53 3.51 11.57
C VAL A 22 9.19 3.23 12.25
N GLY A 23 8.98 3.66 13.49
CA GLY A 23 7.68 3.54 14.17
C GLY A 23 6.63 4.49 13.59
N LEU A 24 7.02 5.74 13.33
CA LEU A 24 6.18 6.74 12.68
C LEU A 24 5.88 6.36 11.24
N LEU A 25 6.85 5.77 10.53
CA LEU A 25 6.59 5.23 9.20
C LEU A 25 5.42 4.25 9.22
N ASP A 26 5.45 3.23 10.08
CA ASP A 26 4.38 2.23 10.13
C ASP A 26 3.01 2.87 10.46
N HIS A 27 3.01 3.86 11.36
CA HIS A 27 1.82 4.62 11.70
C HIS A 27 1.27 5.37 10.48
N LEU A 28 2.12 6.13 9.78
CA LEU A 28 1.76 6.88 8.57
C LEU A 28 1.30 5.95 7.45
N LEU A 29 2.01 4.85 7.18
CA LEU A 29 1.64 3.86 6.16
C LEU A 29 0.28 3.21 6.46
N SER A 30 -0.05 3.00 7.73
CA SER A 30 -1.37 2.50 8.12
C SER A 30 -2.49 3.50 7.91
N HIS A 31 -2.18 4.79 8.04
CA HIS A 31 -3.12 5.88 7.81
C HIS A 31 -3.33 6.10 6.31
N VAL A 32 -2.25 6.26 5.55
CA VAL A 32 -2.27 6.47 4.09
C VAL A 32 -2.91 5.29 3.35
N ALA A 33 -2.78 4.06 3.86
CA ALA A 33 -3.49 2.90 3.28
C ALA A 33 -5.03 3.00 3.35
N LYS A 34 -5.58 3.89 4.18
CA LYS A 34 -7.01 4.18 4.28
C LYS A 34 -7.43 5.35 3.39
N GLU A 35 -6.47 6.09 2.82
CA GLU A 35 -6.71 7.30 2.06
C GLU A 35 -6.45 7.09 0.55
N VAL A 36 -6.98 8.00 -0.25
CA VAL A 36 -6.68 8.09 -1.69
C VAL A 36 -5.63 9.19 -1.85
N ALA A 37 -4.66 9.02 -2.75
CA ALA A 37 -3.70 10.09 -3.03
C ALA A 37 -4.44 11.37 -3.51
N PRO A 38 -3.89 12.58 -3.29
CA PRO A 38 -4.57 13.84 -3.59
C PRO A 38 -5.00 14.01 -5.07
N ASP A 39 -4.29 13.36 -5.99
CA ASP A 39 -4.61 13.35 -7.43
C ASP A 39 -5.63 12.27 -7.83
N ALA A 40 -6.07 11.44 -6.88
CA ALA A 40 -6.97 10.32 -7.07
C ALA A 40 -6.54 9.32 -8.15
N THR A 41 -5.27 9.29 -8.54
CA THR A 41 -4.75 8.36 -9.55
C THR A 41 -4.13 7.13 -8.93
N LEU A 42 -3.56 7.25 -7.72
CA LEU A 42 -2.88 6.17 -7.01
C LEU A 42 -3.47 5.96 -5.62
N ARG A 43 -3.45 4.71 -5.18
CA ARG A 43 -3.79 4.27 -3.83
C ARG A 43 -2.67 3.45 -3.25
N PHE A 44 -2.34 3.72 -2.00
CA PHE A 44 -1.42 2.90 -1.24
C PHE A 44 -2.17 1.69 -0.67
N ARG A 45 -1.62 0.49 -0.84
CA ARG A 45 -2.22 -0.76 -0.35
C ARG A 45 -1.27 -1.47 0.60
N ARG A 46 -1.85 -2.27 1.49
CA ARG A 46 -1.15 -3.19 2.39
C ARG A 46 -1.94 -4.47 2.55
N SER A 47 -1.26 -5.61 2.60
CA SER A 47 -1.86 -6.90 2.99
C SER A 47 -0.77 -7.87 3.46
N HIS A 48 -1.18 -8.96 4.10
CA HIS A 48 -0.30 -10.09 4.36
C HIS A 48 -0.16 -10.93 3.09
N ASN A 49 1.06 -11.26 2.71
CA ASN A 49 1.32 -12.22 1.64
C ASN A 49 1.04 -13.66 2.11
N VAL A 50 1.21 -14.64 1.20
CA VAL A 50 0.97 -16.07 1.48
C VAL A 50 1.82 -16.63 2.63
N SER A 51 2.95 -16.00 2.92
CA SER A 51 3.84 -16.35 4.04
C SER A 51 3.51 -15.59 5.33
N GLY A 52 2.40 -14.84 5.37
CA GLY A 52 1.99 -14.03 6.50
C GLY A 52 2.81 -12.74 6.70
N THR A 53 3.67 -12.38 5.75
CA THR A 53 4.49 -11.16 5.83
C THR A 53 3.72 -9.96 5.29
N MET A 54 3.74 -8.85 6.03
CA MET A 54 3.12 -7.60 5.58
C MET A 54 3.87 -7.02 4.38
N GLU A 55 3.14 -6.74 3.30
CA GLU A 55 3.64 -6.10 2.09
C GLU A 55 2.88 -4.82 1.78
N TYR A 56 3.53 -3.93 1.04
CA TYR A 56 3.02 -2.65 0.62
C TYR A 56 3.23 -2.44 -0.88
N TRP A 57 2.26 -1.84 -1.57
CA TRP A 57 2.37 -1.50 -2.99
C TRP A 57 1.48 -0.31 -3.35
N LEU A 58 1.75 0.27 -4.51
CA LEU A 58 0.86 1.27 -5.11
C LEU A 58 -0.11 0.57 -6.07
N LYS A 59 -1.29 1.14 -6.25
CA LYS A 59 -2.26 0.66 -7.21
C LYS A 59 -2.94 1.86 -7.85
N GLU A 60 -3.26 1.78 -9.14
CA GLU A 60 -4.12 2.78 -9.75
C GLU A 60 -5.48 2.78 -9.04
N ALA A 61 -5.94 3.96 -8.65
CA ALA A 61 -7.21 4.13 -7.96
C ALA A 61 -8.40 3.86 -8.90
N ASP A 62 -8.25 4.13 -10.20
CA ASP A 62 -9.28 3.88 -11.23
C ASP A 62 -9.57 2.39 -11.44
N LEU A 63 -8.59 1.51 -11.19
CA LEU A 63 -8.81 0.07 -11.24
C LEU A 63 -9.80 -0.42 -10.19
N LEU A 64 -10.05 0.35 -9.12
CA LEU A 64 -11.06 -0.02 -8.13
C LEU A 64 -12.47 0.30 -8.65
N LYS A 65 -12.67 1.51 -9.20
CA LYS A 65 -13.95 1.89 -9.83
C LYS A 65 -14.30 0.94 -10.96
N ILE A 66 -13.36 0.64 -11.85
CA ILE A 66 -13.56 -0.30 -12.96
C ILE A 66 -13.91 -1.71 -12.44
N ARG A 67 -13.35 -2.14 -11.30
CA ARG A 67 -13.66 -3.44 -10.70
C ARG A 67 -15.01 -3.47 -9.98
N GLU A 68 -15.33 -2.41 -9.25
CA GLU A 68 -16.65 -2.22 -8.62
C GLU A 68 -17.75 -2.15 -9.67
N ASP A 69 -17.55 -1.38 -10.75
CA ASP A 69 -18.47 -1.30 -11.89
C ASP A 69 -18.61 -2.64 -12.62
N ALA A 70 -17.54 -3.46 -12.62
CA ALA A 70 -17.57 -4.83 -13.14
C ALA A 70 -18.13 -5.88 -12.15
N GLY A 71 -18.60 -5.46 -10.97
CA GLY A 71 -19.18 -6.35 -9.94
C GLY A 71 -18.15 -7.25 -9.23
N VAL A 72 -16.86 -6.97 -9.40
CA VAL A 72 -15.78 -7.74 -8.78
C VAL A 72 -15.47 -7.14 -7.41
N ASN A 73 -15.99 -7.77 -6.36
CA ASN A 73 -15.68 -7.40 -4.99
C ASN A 73 -14.23 -7.85 -4.66
N GLU A 74 -13.35 -6.92 -4.29
CA GLU A 74 -12.01 -7.30 -3.85
C GLU A 74 -12.08 -8.00 -2.48
N PRO A 75 -11.40 -9.15 -2.30
CA PRO A 75 -11.22 -9.70 -0.97
C PRO A 75 -10.36 -8.74 -0.14
N PHE A 76 -10.87 -8.43 1.07
CA PHE A 76 -10.23 -7.58 2.07
C PHE A 76 -9.05 -8.27 2.76
#